data_AF-A0A439W7X8-F1
#
_entry.id   AF-A0A439W7X8-F1
#
_cell.length_a   1.000
_cell.length_b   1.000
_cell.length_c   1.000
_cell.angle_alpha   90.00
_cell.angle_beta   90.00
_cell.angle_gamma   90.00
#
_symmetry.space_group_name_H-M   'P 1'
#
loop_
_entity.id
_entity.type
_entity.pdbx_description
1 polymer ?
#
loop_
_entity_poly.entity_id
_entity_poly.type
_entity_poly.pdbx_seq_one_letter_code
_entity_poly.pdbx_strand_id
1 'polypeptide(L)'
;MDRNFARALALVLKSEGGWSDNPADPGGATMRGVTLASFRRYVKADATKADLRRMSDAQVAAVYRRFYWEAVLGAELPDGVDYAVFDFAVNSGPGRAAKYLQAAVGVAQDGRIGPATLSAIKAKPAGVLIDALCDARLAFLKRLPTWATFGRGWSDRVRTVRVQALLMSAQRPAETSPAPQPPGAETSADAGPTVLPVPPPPSGGKTAAAAGILVLMAGALAAFRHHVTGFFGSFF
;
A
#
# COMPACT_ATOMS: atom_id res chain seq x y z
N MET A 1 -3.26 9.30 -12.20
CA MET A 1 -1.87 9.71 -11.87
C MET A 1 -1.37 8.76 -10.79
N ASP A 2 -0.25 8.06 -11.02
CA ASP A 2 0.26 6.98 -10.15
C ASP A 2 0.95 7.47 -8.86
N ARG A 3 0.42 8.52 -8.24
CA ARG A 3 1.11 9.34 -7.23
C ARG A 3 1.36 8.62 -5.90
N ASN A 4 0.50 7.67 -5.53
CA ASN A 4 0.55 7.04 -4.21
C ASN A 4 1.10 5.62 -4.20
N PHE A 5 1.35 4.98 -5.35
CA PHE A 5 1.71 3.56 -5.37
C PHE A 5 2.93 3.24 -4.50
N ALA A 6 4.01 4.02 -4.61
CA ALA A 6 5.22 3.79 -3.81
C ALA A 6 4.95 3.91 -2.30
N ARG A 7 4.18 4.92 -1.88
CA ARG A 7 3.79 5.12 -0.49
C ARG A 7 2.87 4.00 0.01
N ALA A 8 1.87 3.63 -0.78
CA ALA A 8 0.92 2.56 -0.49
C ALA A 8 1.63 1.20 -0.37
N LEU A 9 2.56 0.89 -1.29
CA LEU A 9 3.37 -0.32 -1.25
C LEU A 9 4.23 -0.38 0.01
N ALA A 10 4.91 0.71 0.36
CA ALA A 10 5.71 0.77 1.58
C ALA A 10 4.87 0.51 2.84
N LEU A 11 3.62 0.98 2.89
CA LEU A 11 2.70 0.72 3.99
C LEU A 11 2.20 -0.73 4.02
N VAL A 12 1.79 -1.28 2.87
CA VAL A 12 1.36 -2.67 2.74
C VAL A 12 2.45 -3.63 3.20
N LEU A 13 3.69 -3.42 2.75
CA LEU A 13 4.81 -4.32 3.05
C LEU A 13 5.18 -4.37 4.53
N LYS A 14 4.78 -3.38 5.36
CA LYS A 14 4.94 -3.46 6.83
C LYS A 14 4.12 -4.60 7.45
N SER A 15 3.05 -5.03 6.77
CA SER A 15 2.20 -6.13 7.19
C SER A 15 2.60 -7.47 6.56
N GLU A 16 3.58 -7.48 5.66
CA GLU A 16 4.00 -8.65 4.92
C GLU A 16 5.22 -9.31 5.57
N GLY A 17 5.18 -10.64 5.68
CA GLY A 17 6.26 -11.43 6.27
C GLY A 17 7.42 -11.70 5.31
N GLY A 18 8.45 -12.37 5.81
CA GLY A 18 9.59 -12.82 5.01
C GLY A 18 9.31 -14.10 4.21
N TRP A 19 10.31 -14.99 4.16
CA TRP A 19 10.19 -16.28 3.51
C TRP A 19 9.22 -17.22 4.24
N SER A 20 8.38 -17.92 3.49
CA SER A 20 7.59 -19.06 3.96
C SER A 20 7.49 -20.12 2.86
N ASP A 21 7.55 -21.39 3.22
CA ASP A 21 7.43 -22.52 2.30
C ASP A 21 6.92 -23.72 3.09
N ASN A 22 5.62 -23.71 3.39
CA ASN A 22 4.97 -24.80 4.11
C ASN A 22 4.41 -25.80 3.08
N PRO A 23 4.84 -27.08 3.09
CA PRO A 23 4.30 -28.11 2.19
C PRO A 23 2.78 -28.31 2.29
N ALA A 24 2.17 -27.99 3.44
CA ALA A 24 0.72 -28.06 3.64
C ALA A 24 -0.01 -26.79 3.15
N ASP A 25 0.71 -25.73 2.78
CA ASP A 25 0.12 -24.50 2.24
C ASP A 25 0.01 -24.61 0.70
N PRO A 26 -1.21 -24.61 0.13
CA PRO A 26 -1.39 -24.64 -1.32
C PRO A 26 -0.79 -23.40 -2.03
N GLY A 27 -0.52 -22.31 -1.30
CA GLY A 27 0.17 -21.13 -1.81
C GLY A 27 1.65 -21.36 -2.13
N GLY A 28 2.27 -22.38 -1.51
CA GLY A 28 3.67 -22.74 -1.69
C GLY A 28 4.67 -21.66 -1.28
N ALA A 29 5.90 -21.77 -1.81
CA ALA A 29 6.99 -20.83 -1.54
C ALA A 29 6.57 -19.36 -1.76
N THR A 30 6.76 -18.56 -0.73
CA THR A 30 6.36 -17.15 -0.62
C THR A 30 7.51 -16.31 -0.07
N MET A 31 7.72 -15.12 -0.63
CA MET A 31 8.63 -14.10 -0.10
C MET A 31 7.94 -12.75 -0.15
N ARG A 32 7.81 -12.04 0.98
CA ARG A 32 7.20 -10.69 1.04
C ARG A 32 5.82 -10.64 0.38
N GLY A 33 4.98 -11.62 0.69
CA GLY A 33 3.63 -11.78 0.13
C GLY A 33 3.57 -12.26 -1.34
N VAL A 34 4.70 -12.33 -2.05
CA VAL A 34 4.78 -12.81 -3.44
C VAL A 34 5.03 -14.31 -3.46
N THR A 35 4.17 -15.06 -4.16
CA THR A 35 4.38 -16.51 -4.36
C THR A 35 5.13 -16.81 -5.63
N LEU A 36 5.75 -17.99 -5.67
CA LEU A 36 6.48 -18.45 -6.85
C LEU A 36 5.62 -18.41 -8.11
N ALA A 37 4.32 -18.76 -8.02
CA ALA A 37 3.39 -18.68 -9.14
C ALA A 37 3.21 -17.24 -9.66
N SER A 38 2.98 -16.27 -8.78
CA SER A 38 2.83 -14.86 -9.17
C SER A 38 4.15 -14.28 -9.70
N PHE A 39 5.28 -14.63 -9.07
CA PHE A 39 6.60 -14.23 -9.53
C PHE A 39 6.91 -14.77 -10.93
N ARG A 40 6.55 -16.03 -11.19
CA ARG A 40 6.68 -16.62 -12.53
C ARG A 40 5.84 -15.90 -13.56
N ARG A 41 4.58 -15.64 -13.23
CA ARG A 41 3.63 -14.98 -14.13
C ARG A 41 4.05 -13.56 -14.52
N TYR A 42 4.61 -12.78 -13.60
CA TYR A 42 4.80 -11.34 -13.81
C TYR A 42 6.25 -10.87 -13.90
N VAL A 43 7.22 -11.70 -13.49
CA VAL A 43 8.64 -11.31 -13.44
C VAL A 43 9.52 -12.26 -14.24
N LYS A 44 9.49 -13.57 -13.93
CA LYS A 44 10.41 -14.55 -14.52
C LYS A 44 9.76 -15.94 -14.62
N ALA A 45 9.28 -16.31 -15.80
CA ALA A 45 8.46 -17.51 -16.04
C ALA A 45 9.07 -18.83 -15.53
N ASP A 46 10.39 -18.97 -15.62
CA ASP A 46 11.17 -20.14 -15.20
C ASP A 46 11.74 -20.02 -13.77
N ALA A 47 11.31 -19.02 -12.99
CA ALA A 47 11.90 -18.72 -11.68
C ALA A 47 11.91 -19.94 -10.74
N THR A 48 12.98 -20.04 -9.95
CA THR A 48 13.13 -21.03 -8.89
C THR A 48 12.76 -20.46 -7.51
N LYS A 49 12.66 -21.33 -6.50
CA LYS A 49 12.57 -20.89 -5.09
C LYS A 49 13.74 -19.99 -4.69
N ALA A 50 14.94 -20.25 -5.22
CA ALA A 50 16.12 -19.44 -4.96
C ALA A 50 16.00 -18.03 -5.59
N ASP A 51 15.44 -17.95 -6.80
CA ASP A 51 15.16 -16.66 -7.44
C ASP A 51 14.14 -15.85 -6.63
N LEU A 52 13.08 -16.50 -6.16
CA LEU A 52 12.07 -15.87 -5.32
C LEU A 52 12.66 -15.32 -4.00
N ARG A 53 13.63 -16.03 -3.39
CA ARG A 53 14.32 -15.56 -2.17
C ARG A 53 15.22 -14.36 -2.42
N ARG A 54 15.77 -14.22 -3.63
CA ARG A 54 16.65 -13.12 -4.03
C ARG A 54 15.91 -11.99 -4.76
N MET A 55 14.59 -11.96 -4.67
CA MET A 55 13.77 -10.96 -5.34
C MET A 55 14.13 -9.54 -4.88
N SER A 56 14.46 -8.67 -5.84
CA SER A 56 14.73 -7.26 -5.60
C SER A 56 13.46 -6.46 -5.28
N ASP A 57 13.61 -5.30 -4.65
CA ASP A 57 12.50 -4.38 -4.37
C ASP A 57 11.74 -3.98 -5.64
N ALA A 58 12.46 -3.77 -6.75
CA ALA A 58 11.86 -3.47 -8.05
C ALA A 58 10.96 -4.61 -8.55
N GLN A 59 11.38 -5.85 -8.35
CA GLN A 59 10.58 -7.02 -8.73
C GLN A 59 9.38 -7.21 -7.80
N VAL A 60 9.51 -6.96 -6.49
CA VAL A 60 8.38 -6.91 -5.57
C VAL A 60 7.36 -5.88 -6.04
N ALA A 61 7.81 -4.65 -6.28
CA ALA A 61 6.97 -3.57 -6.76
C ALA A 61 6.25 -3.92 -8.08
N ALA A 62 6.95 -4.57 -9.02
CA ALA A 62 6.35 -5.00 -10.29
C ALA A 62 5.20 -5.99 -10.08
N VAL A 63 5.34 -6.98 -9.19
CA VAL A 63 4.27 -7.92 -8.86
C VAL A 63 3.09 -7.21 -8.21
N TYR A 64 3.35 -6.39 -7.19
CA TYR A 64 2.30 -5.70 -6.46
C TYR A 64 1.51 -4.72 -7.33
N ARG A 65 2.23 -4.02 -8.22
CA ARG A 65 1.63 -3.12 -9.20
C ARG A 65 0.67 -3.88 -10.12
N ARG A 66 1.17 -4.89 -10.83
CA ARG A 66 0.41 -5.60 -11.86
C ARG A 66 -0.76 -6.39 -11.28
N PHE A 67 -0.54 -7.08 -10.17
CA PHE A 67 -1.53 -8.03 -9.67
C PHE A 67 -2.59 -7.40 -8.75
N TYR A 68 -2.24 -6.34 -8.03
CA TYR A 68 -3.12 -5.74 -7.04
C TYR A 68 -3.48 -4.31 -7.38
N TRP A 69 -2.51 -3.42 -7.62
CA TRP A 69 -2.76 -2.00 -7.84
C TRP A 69 -3.53 -1.73 -9.13
N GLU A 70 -3.07 -2.28 -10.26
CA GLU A 70 -3.72 -2.13 -11.56
C GLU A 70 -5.08 -2.85 -11.59
N ALA A 71 -5.18 -4.00 -10.92
CA ALA A 71 -6.42 -4.78 -10.84
C ALA A 71 -7.57 -4.03 -10.13
N VAL A 72 -7.26 -3.02 -9.31
CA VAL A 72 -8.25 -2.16 -8.66
C VAL A 72 -8.24 -0.72 -9.18
N LEU A 73 -7.57 -0.47 -10.31
CA LEU A 73 -7.37 0.86 -10.88
C LEU A 73 -6.85 1.89 -9.86
N GLY A 74 -5.90 1.48 -9.01
CA GLY A 74 -5.43 2.30 -7.88
C GLY A 74 -5.01 3.72 -8.26
N ALA A 75 -4.42 3.91 -9.44
CA ALA A 75 -3.99 5.23 -9.95
C ALA A 75 -5.15 6.18 -10.32
N GLU A 76 -6.38 5.67 -10.43
CA GLU A 76 -7.61 6.41 -10.75
C GLU A 76 -8.48 6.69 -9.52
N LEU A 77 -8.15 6.08 -8.38
CA LEU A 77 -8.89 6.25 -7.14
C LEU A 77 -8.46 7.54 -6.40
N PRO A 78 -9.36 8.17 -5.62
CA PRO A 78 -9.00 9.29 -4.76
C PRO A 78 -7.92 8.92 -3.73
N ASP A 79 -7.18 9.92 -3.27
CA ASP A 79 -6.14 9.72 -2.25
C ASP A 79 -6.72 9.09 -0.98
N GLY A 80 -6.02 8.07 -0.49
CA GLY A 80 -6.44 7.28 0.68
C GLY A 80 -7.42 6.16 0.33
N VAL A 81 -8.37 6.41 -0.59
CA VAL A 81 -9.26 5.34 -1.10
C VAL A 81 -8.42 4.32 -1.88
N ASP A 82 -7.49 4.81 -2.70
CA ASP A 82 -6.52 4.00 -3.43
C ASP A 82 -5.75 3.02 -2.53
N TYR A 83 -5.18 3.50 -1.43
CA TYR A 83 -4.43 2.71 -0.47
C TYR A 83 -5.34 1.74 0.29
N ALA A 84 -6.51 2.17 0.77
CA ALA A 84 -7.42 1.31 1.51
C ALA A 84 -7.91 0.12 0.65
N VAL A 85 -8.23 0.38 -0.62
CA VAL A 85 -8.65 -0.65 -1.59
C VAL A 85 -7.48 -1.55 -1.96
N PHE A 86 -6.28 -0.99 -2.19
CA PHE A 86 -5.08 -1.75 -2.50
C PHE A 86 -4.67 -2.70 -1.37
N ASP A 87 -4.61 -2.25 -0.12
CA ASP A 87 -4.30 -3.12 1.02
C ASP A 87 -5.35 -4.24 1.17
N PHE A 88 -6.62 -3.92 0.96
CA PHE A 88 -7.68 -4.93 0.97
C PHE A 88 -7.51 -5.93 -0.18
N ALA A 89 -7.12 -5.47 -1.38
CA ALA A 89 -6.84 -6.34 -2.51
C ALA A 89 -5.67 -7.29 -2.23
N VAL A 90 -4.61 -6.81 -1.57
CA VAL A 90 -3.47 -7.65 -1.16
C VAL A 90 -3.90 -8.70 -0.14
N ASN A 91 -4.66 -8.30 0.89
CA ASN A 91 -5.02 -9.19 1.97
C ASN A 91 -6.14 -10.18 1.62
N SER A 92 -7.06 -9.80 0.74
CA SER A 92 -8.29 -10.57 0.48
C SER A 92 -8.64 -10.68 -1.00
N GLY A 93 -7.75 -10.32 -1.92
CA GLY A 93 -7.93 -10.46 -3.35
C GLY A 93 -8.60 -9.24 -4.02
N PRO A 94 -8.16 -8.84 -5.23
CA PRO A 94 -8.67 -7.65 -5.94
C PRO A 94 -10.19 -7.67 -6.17
N GLY A 95 -10.74 -8.78 -6.63
CA GLY A 95 -12.17 -8.87 -6.94
C GLY A 95 -13.06 -8.67 -5.71
N ARG A 96 -12.63 -9.10 -4.52
CA ARG A 96 -13.36 -8.83 -3.27
C ARG A 96 -13.26 -7.37 -2.87
N ALA A 97 -12.05 -6.80 -2.91
CA ALA A 97 -11.86 -5.38 -2.60
C ALA A 97 -12.71 -4.49 -3.52
N ALA A 98 -12.75 -4.79 -4.82
CA ALA A 98 -13.59 -4.09 -5.80
C ALA A 98 -15.08 -4.19 -5.47
N LYS A 99 -15.60 -5.38 -5.15
CA LYS A 99 -17.02 -5.55 -4.79
C LYS A 99 -17.42 -4.76 -3.53
N TYR A 100 -16.54 -4.75 -2.52
CA TYR A 100 -16.78 -3.98 -1.31
C TYR A 100 -16.75 -2.47 -1.55
N LEU A 101 -15.84 -2.00 -2.42
CA LEU A 101 -15.84 -0.60 -2.86
C LEU A 101 -17.13 -0.26 -3.62
N GLN A 102 -17.56 -1.12 -4.55
CA GLN A 102 -18.80 -0.96 -5.30
C GLN A 102 -20.03 -0.90 -4.38
N ALA A 103 -20.08 -1.75 -3.36
CA ALA A 103 -21.11 -1.71 -2.33
C ALA A 103 -21.12 -0.37 -1.58
N ALA A 104 -19.95 0.14 -1.19
CA ALA A 104 -19.82 1.40 -0.46
C ALA A 104 -20.25 2.62 -1.29
N VAL A 105 -20.15 2.55 -2.62
CA VAL A 105 -20.60 3.61 -3.52
C VAL A 105 -22.00 3.41 -4.09
N GLY A 106 -22.66 2.28 -3.76
CA GLY A 106 -24.05 2.01 -4.15
C GLY A 106 -24.23 1.59 -5.62
N VAL A 107 -23.24 0.90 -6.21
CA VAL A 107 -23.32 0.36 -7.59
C VAL A 107 -23.32 -1.16 -7.59
N ALA A 108 -23.58 -1.77 -8.75
CA ALA A 108 -23.54 -3.22 -8.92
C ALA A 108 -22.16 -3.80 -8.53
N GLN A 109 -22.18 -4.90 -7.77
CA GLN A 109 -20.98 -5.54 -7.22
C GLN A 109 -20.43 -6.62 -8.17
N ASP A 110 -20.10 -6.22 -9.41
CA ASP A 110 -19.55 -7.14 -10.42
C ASP A 110 -18.04 -7.46 -10.21
N GLY A 111 -17.37 -6.72 -9.32
CA GLY A 111 -15.95 -6.87 -9.01
C GLY A 111 -15.00 -6.27 -10.05
N ARG A 112 -15.52 -5.51 -11.02
CA ARG A 112 -14.74 -4.79 -12.05
C ARG A 112 -14.93 -3.29 -11.85
N ILE A 113 -13.86 -2.60 -11.44
CA ILE A 113 -13.91 -1.14 -11.31
C ILE A 113 -13.88 -0.55 -12.72
N GLY A 114 -14.98 0.09 -13.11
CA GLY A 114 -15.14 0.74 -14.41
C GLY A 114 -15.72 2.16 -14.28
N PRO A 115 -16.09 2.81 -15.40
CA PRO A 115 -16.54 4.19 -15.42
C PRO A 115 -17.68 4.50 -14.44
N ALA A 116 -18.67 3.61 -14.33
CA ALA A 116 -19.79 3.76 -13.39
C ALA A 116 -19.32 3.77 -11.92
N THR A 117 -18.42 2.85 -11.55
CA THR A 117 -17.83 2.80 -10.21
C THR A 117 -17.00 4.06 -9.93
N LEU A 118 -16.15 4.47 -10.87
CA LEU A 118 -15.31 5.67 -10.73
C LEU A 118 -16.16 6.94 -10.59
N SER A 119 -17.26 7.06 -11.34
CA SER A 119 -18.20 8.18 -11.22
C SER A 119 -18.85 8.21 -9.83
N ALA A 120 -19.32 7.07 -9.34
CA ALA A 120 -19.95 6.98 -8.02
C ALA A 120 -18.97 7.26 -6.87
N ILE A 121 -17.69 6.88 -7.03
CA ILE A 121 -16.62 7.22 -6.09
C ILE A 121 -16.42 8.74 -6.02
N LYS A 122 -16.35 9.43 -7.17
CA LYS A 122 -16.14 10.89 -7.23
C LYS A 122 -17.28 11.69 -6.59
N ALA A 123 -18.49 11.12 -6.54
CA ALA A 123 -19.65 11.75 -5.93
C ALA A 123 -19.69 11.66 -4.38
N LYS A 124 -18.70 11.02 -3.74
CA LYS A 124 -18.67 10.82 -2.29
C LYS A 124 -17.36 11.35 -1.67
N PRO A 125 -17.40 11.91 -0.45
CA PRO A 125 -16.18 12.30 0.26
C PRO A 125 -15.27 11.09 0.50
N ALA A 126 -13.98 11.22 0.22
CA ALA A 126 -13.01 10.14 0.35
C ALA A 126 -12.98 9.53 1.76
N GLY A 127 -13.03 10.37 2.81
CA GLY A 127 -13.06 9.92 4.20
C GLY A 127 -14.22 8.98 4.51
N VAL A 128 -15.43 9.32 4.03
CA VAL A 128 -16.64 8.49 4.21
C VAL A 128 -16.47 7.13 3.53
N LEU A 129 -15.87 7.10 2.33
CA LEU A 129 -15.59 5.84 1.63
C LEU A 129 -14.56 4.98 2.35
N ILE A 130 -13.50 5.60 2.86
CA ILE A 130 -12.44 4.91 3.62
C ILE A 130 -13.03 4.25 4.87
N ASP A 131 -13.85 4.98 5.63
CA ASP A 131 -14.47 4.46 6.84
C ASP A 131 -15.41 3.30 6.53
N ALA A 132 -16.32 3.49 5.57
CA ALA A 132 -17.27 2.46 5.13
C ALA A 132 -16.57 1.19 4.63
N LEU A 133 -15.52 1.35 3.82
CA LEU A 133 -14.74 0.22 3.30
C LEU A 133 -14.04 -0.55 4.44
N CYS A 134 -13.43 0.17 5.38
CA CYS A 134 -12.74 -0.45 6.52
C CYS A 134 -13.72 -1.15 7.47
N ASP A 135 -14.90 -0.59 7.71
CA ASP A 135 -15.93 -1.23 8.54
C ASP A 135 -16.45 -2.50 7.88
N ALA A 136 -16.79 -2.42 6.59
CA ALA A 136 -17.26 -3.56 5.83
C ALA A 136 -16.20 -4.67 5.76
N ARG A 137 -14.93 -4.32 5.58
CA ARG A 137 -13.80 -5.26 5.62
C ARG A 137 -13.67 -5.92 6.99
N LEU A 138 -13.71 -5.15 8.08
CA LEU A 138 -13.58 -5.74 9.43
C LEU A 138 -14.77 -6.66 9.75
N ALA A 139 -15.99 -6.27 9.36
CA ALA A 139 -17.18 -7.10 9.51
C ALA A 139 -17.06 -8.42 8.72
N PHE A 140 -16.45 -8.39 7.53
CA PHE A 140 -16.14 -9.58 6.78
C PHE A 140 -15.12 -10.48 7.49
N LEU A 141 -13.99 -9.92 7.93
CA LEU A 141 -12.93 -10.67 8.59
C LEU A 141 -13.42 -11.36 9.87
N LYS A 142 -14.30 -10.69 10.63
CA LYS A 142 -14.96 -11.23 11.84
C LYS A 142 -15.77 -12.50 11.61
N ARG A 143 -16.25 -12.74 10.39
CA ARG A 143 -17.04 -13.93 10.04
C ARG A 143 -16.19 -15.12 9.59
N LEU A 144 -14.87 -14.96 9.51
CA LEU A 144 -13.99 -16.03 9.07
C LEU A 144 -13.79 -17.07 10.18
N PRO A 145 -13.78 -18.38 9.87
CA PRO A 145 -13.57 -19.43 10.88
C PRO A 145 -12.26 -19.26 11.68
N THR A 146 -11.24 -18.66 11.06
CA THR A 146 -9.93 -18.43 11.65
C THR A 146 -9.82 -17.11 12.42
N TRP A 147 -10.94 -16.39 12.63
CA TRP A 147 -10.97 -15.13 13.38
C TRP A 147 -10.44 -15.29 14.81
N ALA A 148 -10.78 -16.39 15.49
CA ALA A 148 -10.31 -16.65 16.86
C ALA A 148 -8.77 -16.64 16.96
N THR A 149 -8.08 -17.07 15.91
CA THR A 149 -6.62 -17.14 15.86
C THR A 149 -5.99 -15.84 15.38
N PHE A 150 -6.52 -15.21 14.31
CA PHE A 150 -5.84 -14.09 13.63
C PHE A 150 -6.53 -12.73 13.78
N GLY A 151 -7.72 -12.70 14.39
CA GLY A 151 -8.60 -11.53 14.42
C GLY A 151 -7.99 -10.28 15.04
N ARG A 152 -7.10 -10.45 16.04
CA ARG A 152 -6.34 -9.32 16.62
C ARG A 152 -5.46 -8.65 15.58
N GLY A 153 -4.60 -9.42 14.91
CA GLY A 153 -3.69 -8.89 13.88
C GLY A 153 -4.45 -8.26 12.71
N TRP A 154 -5.56 -8.87 12.30
CA TRP A 154 -6.43 -8.30 11.25
C TRP A 154 -7.11 -7.00 11.67
N SER A 155 -7.60 -6.91 12.91
CA SER A 155 -8.18 -5.68 13.46
C SER A 155 -7.15 -4.56 13.48
N ASP A 156 -5.92 -4.87 13.91
CA ASP A 156 -4.82 -3.91 13.97
C ASP A 156 -4.39 -3.42 12.58
N ARG A 157 -4.35 -4.31 11.59
CA ARG A 157 -4.10 -3.96 10.18
C ARG A 157 -5.18 -3.00 9.66
N VAL A 158 -6.47 -3.35 9.79
CA VAL A 158 -7.57 -2.51 9.29
C VAL A 158 -7.58 -1.13 9.97
N ARG A 159 -7.35 -1.08 11.29
CA ARG A 159 -7.22 0.18 12.02
C ARG A 159 -6.07 1.05 11.49
N THR A 160 -4.90 0.45 11.28
CA THR A 160 -3.73 1.17 10.75
C THR A 160 -3.97 1.66 9.32
N VAL A 161 -4.60 0.84 8.48
CA VAL A 161 -5.00 1.21 7.11
C VAL A 161 -5.94 2.41 7.14
N ARG A 162 -7.00 2.37 7.96
CA ARG A 162 -7.95 3.47 8.11
C ARG A 162 -7.23 4.78 8.45
N VAL A 163 -6.39 4.78 9.49
CA VAL A 163 -5.65 5.97 9.92
C VAL A 163 -4.78 6.52 8.79
N GLN A 164 -3.97 5.68 8.14
CA GLN A 164 -3.07 6.13 7.08
C GLN A 164 -3.82 6.59 5.83
N ALA A 165 -4.92 5.92 5.46
CA ALA A 165 -5.78 6.31 4.35
C ALA A 165 -6.43 7.68 4.60
N LEU A 166 -6.94 7.93 5.80
CA LEU A 166 -7.51 9.23 6.18
C LEU A 166 -6.44 10.34 6.16
N LEU A 167 -5.22 10.04 6.61
CA LEU A 167 -4.10 10.99 6.52
C LEU A 167 -3.71 11.28 5.07
N MET A 168 -3.80 10.29 4.17
CA MET A 168 -3.57 10.48 2.74
C MET A 168 -4.67 11.31 2.10
N SER A 169 -5.94 11.08 2.45
CA SER A 169 -7.07 11.81 1.87
C SER A 169 -7.19 13.27 2.35
N ALA A 170 -6.65 13.56 3.55
CA ALA A 170 -6.63 14.91 4.11
C ALA A 170 -5.51 15.80 3.55
N GLN A 171 -4.49 15.22 2.90
CA GLN A 171 -3.43 16.00 2.28
C GLN A 171 -3.99 16.68 1.03
N ARG A 172 -4.04 18.02 1.04
CA ARG A 172 -4.30 18.80 -0.17
C ARG A 172 -3.20 18.44 -1.19
N PRO A 173 -3.51 18.27 -2.49
CA PRO A 173 -2.47 18.18 -3.49
C PRO A 173 -1.51 19.33 -3.26
N ALA A 174 -0.22 19.04 -3.07
CA ALA A 174 0.78 20.07 -2.88
C ALA A 174 0.56 21.12 -3.97
N GLU A 175 0.22 22.34 -3.56
CA GLU A 175 0.30 23.49 -4.46
C GLU A 175 1.73 23.45 -5.00
N THR A 176 1.85 23.19 -6.30
CA THR A 176 3.10 23.39 -7.02
C THR A 176 3.49 24.85 -6.76
N SER A 177 4.41 25.08 -5.82
CA SER A 177 5.01 26.39 -5.65
C SER A 177 5.51 26.82 -7.03
N PRO A 178 5.14 28.01 -7.52
CA PRO A 178 5.71 28.52 -8.76
C PRO A 178 7.23 28.55 -8.57
N ALA A 179 7.97 28.09 -9.58
CA ALA A 179 9.41 28.23 -9.62
C ALA A 179 9.80 29.68 -9.28
N PRO A 180 10.93 29.92 -8.58
CA PRO A 180 11.38 31.28 -8.29
C PRO A 180 11.51 32.03 -9.62
N GLN A 181 10.74 33.10 -9.81
CA GLN A 181 10.99 34.01 -10.91
C GLN A 181 12.41 34.58 -10.73
N PRO A 182 13.21 34.71 -11.80
CA PRO A 182 14.51 35.34 -11.70
C PRO A 182 14.32 36.78 -11.19
N PRO A 183 15.19 37.27 -10.30
CA PRO A 183 15.02 38.58 -9.70
C PRO A 183 15.03 39.64 -10.79
N GLY A 184 13.91 40.34 -10.91
CA GLY A 184 13.81 41.60 -11.62
C GLY A 184 14.81 42.58 -11.01
N ALA A 185 15.49 43.32 -11.88
CA ALA A 185 16.45 44.34 -11.51
C ALA A 185 15.77 45.42 -10.65
N GLU A 186 16.03 45.39 -9.36
CA GLU A 186 15.80 46.54 -8.48
C GLU A 186 17.16 47.13 -8.10
N THR A 187 17.45 48.26 -8.73
CA THR A 187 18.44 49.27 -8.32
C THR A 187 18.29 49.61 -6.85
N SER A 188 19.39 49.57 -6.09
CA SER A 188 19.55 50.41 -4.90
C SER A 188 21.03 50.64 -4.61
N ALA A 189 21.35 51.91 -4.41
CA ALA A 189 22.64 52.47 -4.07
C ALA A 189 23.04 52.18 -2.61
N ASP A 190 24.36 52.19 -2.36
CA ASP A 190 25.13 52.85 -1.27
C ASP A 190 24.48 52.94 0.14
N ALA A 191 25.10 52.63 1.29
CA ALA A 191 26.49 52.42 1.68
C ALA A 191 26.55 51.74 3.07
N GLY A 192 27.72 51.20 3.44
CA GLY A 192 28.20 51.22 4.84
C GLY A 192 28.59 49.85 5.46
N PRO A 193 29.85 49.65 5.94
CA PRO A 193 30.37 48.35 6.36
C PRO A 193 30.36 48.15 7.88
N THR A 194 30.05 46.95 8.37
CA THR A 194 30.39 46.56 9.75
C THR A 194 30.91 45.12 9.85
N VAL A 195 31.99 45.02 10.61
CA VAL A 195 32.97 43.96 10.84
C VAL A 195 32.42 42.68 11.50
N LEU A 196 32.96 41.53 11.10
CA LEU A 196 32.73 40.18 11.65
C LEU A 196 33.51 39.95 12.97
N PRO A 197 33.08 38.99 13.81
CA PRO A 197 34.02 38.19 14.59
C PRO A 197 33.87 36.67 14.37
N VAL A 198 35.00 35.98 14.56
CA VAL A 198 35.29 34.53 14.46
C VAL A 198 36.19 34.19 15.67
N PRO A 199 36.43 32.94 16.16
CA PRO A 199 35.66 31.69 16.38
C PRO A 199 35.76 31.19 17.88
N PRO A 200 35.46 29.91 18.27
CA PRO A 200 36.46 28.82 18.21
C PRO A 200 35.91 27.38 17.91
N PRO A 201 36.77 26.34 17.72
CA PRO A 201 36.39 24.95 17.36
C PRO A 201 36.49 23.95 18.56
N PRO A 202 36.54 22.60 18.37
CA PRO A 202 35.41 21.66 18.33
C PRO A 202 35.44 20.55 19.42
N SER A 203 34.35 19.79 19.59
CA SER A 203 34.32 18.44 20.20
C SER A 203 32.99 17.78 19.84
N GLY A 204 32.82 16.53 19.42
CA GLY A 204 33.57 15.31 19.69
C GLY A 204 32.57 14.25 20.16
N GLY A 205 32.12 13.37 19.25
CA GLY A 205 31.57 12.02 19.51
C GLY A 205 30.25 11.86 20.28
N LYS A 206 29.29 11.13 19.69
CA LYS A 206 29.12 9.67 19.86
C LYS A 206 27.82 9.20 19.21
N THR A 207 27.94 8.07 18.52
CA THR A 207 26.89 7.22 17.98
C THR A 207 25.89 6.78 19.06
N ALA A 208 24.59 6.89 18.78
CA ALA A 208 23.55 6.19 19.52
C ALA A 208 22.81 5.25 18.56
N ALA A 209 23.03 3.94 18.75
CA ALA A 209 22.28 2.88 18.11
C ALA A 209 20.85 2.87 18.65
N ALA A 210 19.86 3.03 17.78
CA ALA A 210 18.46 2.76 18.11
C ALA A 210 18.19 1.27 17.90
N ALA A 211 18.10 0.52 18.99
CA ALA A 211 17.66 -0.86 19.00
C ALA A 211 16.19 -0.94 18.54
N GLY A 212 15.97 -1.50 17.35
CA GLY A 212 14.64 -1.79 16.84
C GLY A 212 14.04 -3.00 17.55
N ILE A 213 12.93 -2.80 18.25
CA ILE A 213 12.08 -3.88 18.72
C ILE A 213 11.31 -4.41 17.50
N LEU A 214 11.83 -5.49 16.91
CA LEU A 214 11.18 -6.23 15.83
C LEU A 214 10.10 -7.14 16.45
N VAL A 215 8.85 -6.67 16.51
CA VAL A 215 7.72 -7.56 16.82
C VAL A 215 7.43 -8.41 15.57
N LEU A 216 7.92 -9.65 15.59
CA LEU A 216 7.60 -10.68 14.60
C LEU A 216 6.12 -11.05 14.70
N MET A 217 5.26 -10.39 13.92
CA MET A 217 3.92 -10.90 13.62
C MET A 217 4.04 -11.97 12.53
N ALA A 218 4.63 -13.11 12.91
CA ALA A 218 4.60 -14.32 12.11
C ALA A 218 3.19 -14.95 12.19
N GLY A 219 2.58 -15.19 11.04
CA GLY A 219 1.41 -16.05 10.93
C GLY A 219 0.07 -15.31 10.93
N ALA A 220 -0.27 -14.66 9.80
CA ALA A 220 -1.68 -14.39 9.45
C ALA A 220 -1.92 -14.32 7.93
N LEU A 221 -1.00 -14.85 7.11
CA LEU A 221 -1.13 -14.83 5.64
C LEU A 221 -1.39 -16.21 5.02
N ALA A 222 -1.09 -17.31 5.73
CA ALA A 222 -1.26 -18.67 5.20
C ALA A 222 -2.73 -19.13 5.15
N ALA A 223 -3.59 -18.64 6.05
CA ALA A 223 -4.92 -19.23 6.23
C ALA A 223 -6.04 -18.68 5.32
N PHE A 224 -5.77 -17.69 4.46
CA PHE A 224 -6.83 -17.09 3.62
C PHE A 224 -6.56 -17.09 2.11
N ARG A 225 -5.53 -17.82 1.67
CA ARG A 225 -5.21 -18.01 0.23
C ARG A 225 -6.00 -19.13 -0.46
N HIS A 226 -6.91 -19.82 0.24
CA HIS A 226 -7.76 -20.87 -0.34
C HIS A 226 -8.77 -20.41 -1.42
N HIS A 227 -8.81 -19.11 -1.78
CA HIS A 227 -9.75 -18.60 -2.79
C HIS A 227 -9.11 -17.80 -3.94
N VAL A 228 -7.78 -17.70 -4.03
CA VAL A 228 -7.14 -17.00 -5.17
C VAL A 228 -6.80 -17.95 -6.32
N THR A 229 -6.69 -19.26 -6.06
CA THR A 229 -6.40 -20.26 -7.12
C THR A 229 -7.66 -20.84 -7.78
N GLY A 230 -8.85 -20.66 -7.22
CA GLY A 230 -10.09 -21.26 -7.75
C GLY A 230 -10.93 -20.40 -8.70
N PHE A 231 -10.65 -19.09 -8.84
CA PHE A 231 -11.59 -18.17 -9.53
C PHE A 231 -11.10 -17.65 -10.90
N PHE A 232 -9.85 -17.91 -11.29
CA PHE A 232 -9.30 -17.42 -12.57
C PHE A 232 -9.21 -18.49 -13.67
N GLY A 233 -9.70 -19.72 -13.42
CA GLY A 233 -9.66 -20.82 -14.38
C GLY A 233 -10.90 -20.96 -15.27
N SER A 234 -11.87 -20.04 -15.25
CA SER A 234 -13.11 -20.19 -16.02
C SER A 234 -13.66 -18.95 -16.70
N PHE A 235 -12.89 -17.85 -16.77
CA PHE A 235 -13.20 -16.74 -17.66
C PHE A 235 -11.90 -16.10 -18.12
N PHE A 236 -11.26 -16.75 -19.10
CA PHE A 236 -10.65 -16.23 -20.33
C PHE A 236 -10.07 -17.43 -21.07
#